data_AF-W2CWW6-F1
#
_entry.id   AF-W2CWW6-F1
#
_cell.length_a   1.000
_cell.length_b   1.000
_cell.length_c   1.000
_cell.angle_alpha   90.00
_cell.angle_beta   90.00
_cell.angle_gamma   90.00
#
_symmetry.space_group_name_H-M   'P 1'
#
loop_
_entity.id
_entity.type
_entity.pdbx_description
1 polymer ?
#
loop_
_entity_poly.entity_id
_entity_poly.type
_entity_poly.pdbx_seq_one_letter_code
_entity_poly.pdbx_strand_id
1 'polypeptide(L)'
;ELVEDGSTLQLGIGAIPDAVLKCLSDKKDLGLHTEMFADGAIDLIERGVINGSRKTLHPGKHVATFLMGSRRFYDFVNNNPDVEMRPVDYVNNPCVIMKNEKMVSINSCIEVDLMGQVTSECIGQTQFSGTGGQVDYVRGAALADDGKSTIKFPAGIA
;
A
#
# COMPACT_ATOMS: atom_id res chain seq x y z
N GLU A 1 8.23 -5.21 -11.89
CA GLU A 1 8.19 -4.41 -13.13
C GLU A 1 7.47 -3.08 -12.94
N LEU A 2 6.20 -3.07 -12.53
CA LEU A 2 5.43 -1.81 -12.34
C LEU A 2 5.91 -0.92 -11.19
N VAL A 3 6.66 -1.46 -10.23
CA VAL A 3 7.32 -0.69 -9.17
C VAL A 3 8.72 -0.30 -9.62
N GLU A 4 8.97 1.00 -9.68
CA GLU A 4 10.25 1.60 -10.05
C GLU A 4 10.98 2.11 -8.80
N ASP A 5 12.28 2.37 -8.94
CA ASP A 5 13.03 3.05 -7.87
C ASP A 5 12.41 4.43 -7.58
N GLY A 6 12.36 4.79 -6.30
CA GLY A 6 11.71 6.01 -5.84
C GLY A 6 10.18 5.96 -5.74
N SER A 7 9.53 4.83 -6.08
CA SER A 7 8.06 4.73 -5.97
C SER A 7 7.57 4.85 -4.53
N THR A 8 6.43 5.50 -4.33
CA THR A 8 5.73 5.52 -3.02
C THR A 8 4.67 4.44 -3.00
N LEU A 9 4.69 3.55 -2.01
CA LEU A 9 3.85 2.37 -2.00
C LEU A 9 2.65 2.50 -1.05
N GLN A 10 1.50 2.00 -1.51
CA GLN A 10 0.42 1.49 -0.67
C GLN A 10 0.19 0.01 -0.97
N LEU A 11 0.06 -0.78 0.10
CA LEU A 11 -0.24 -2.20 0.03
C LEU A 11 -1.01 -2.63 1.28
N GLY A 12 -1.89 -3.62 1.12
CA GLY A 12 -2.57 -4.28 2.23
C GLY A 12 -1.74 -5.39 2.88
N ILE A 13 -2.41 -6.29 3.61
CA ILE A 13 -1.82 -7.50 4.20
C ILE A 13 -2.18 -8.77 3.43
N GLY A 14 -1.41 -9.83 3.66
CA GLY A 14 -1.67 -11.17 3.16
C GLY A 14 -0.67 -11.64 2.12
N ALA A 15 -0.89 -12.85 1.61
CA ALA A 15 0.09 -13.55 0.78
C ALA A 15 0.48 -12.78 -0.50
N ILE A 16 -0.46 -12.04 -1.12
CA ILE A 16 -0.18 -11.27 -2.33
C ILE A 16 0.74 -10.07 -2.03
N PRO A 17 0.40 -9.13 -1.10
CA PRO A 17 1.32 -8.08 -0.69
C PRO A 17 2.69 -8.59 -0.23
N ASP A 18 2.75 -9.65 0.57
CA ASP A 18 4.00 -10.23 1.06
C ASP A 18 4.88 -10.77 -0.07
N ALA A 19 4.26 -11.44 -1.06
CA ALA A 19 4.98 -11.91 -2.24
C ALA A 19 5.52 -10.75 -3.08
N VAL A 20 4.75 -9.66 -3.22
CA VAL A 20 5.21 -8.45 -3.90
C VAL A 20 6.43 -7.88 -3.20
N LEU A 21 6.37 -7.66 -1.89
CA LEU A 21 7.47 -7.09 -1.11
C LEU A 21 8.76 -7.91 -1.25
N LYS A 22 8.67 -9.25 -1.23
CA LYS A 22 9.84 -10.12 -1.46
C LYS A 22 10.53 -9.83 -2.80
N CYS A 23 9.76 -9.55 -3.84
CA CYS A 23 10.23 -9.22 -5.18
C CYS A 23 10.70 -7.76 -5.35
N LEU A 24 10.67 -6.92 -4.31
CA LEU A 24 11.16 -5.54 -4.36
C LEU A 24 12.55 -5.38 -3.73
N SER A 25 13.21 -6.49 -3.37
CA SER A 25 14.50 -6.52 -2.68
C SER A 25 15.66 -5.82 -3.40
N ASP A 26 15.56 -5.66 -4.73
CA ASP A 26 16.54 -5.04 -5.62
C ASP A 26 16.24 -3.56 -5.91
N LYS A 27 15.07 -3.07 -5.49
CA LYS A 27 14.65 -1.68 -5.65
C LYS A 27 15.36 -0.76 -4.67
N LYS A 28 15.32 0.53 -4.98
CA LYS A 28 15.96 1.58 -4.20
C LYS A 28 15.02 2.73 -3.90
N ASP A 29 15.22 3.31 -2.72
CA ASP A 29 14.63 4.57 -2.29
C ASP A 29 13.10 4.62 -2.34
N LEU A 30 12.48 3.47 -2.07
CA LEU A 30 11.03 3.36 -2.02
C LEU A 30 10.45 4.13 -0.83
N GLY A 31 9.24 4.65 -1.00
CA GLY A 31 8.46 5.31 0.04
C GLY A 31 7.28 4.48 0.52
N LEU A 32 6.73 4.86 1.68
CA LEU A 32 5.50 4.26 2.21
C LEU A 32 4.49 5.37 2.56
N HIS A 33 3.32 5.33 1.92
CA HIS A 33 2.13 6.12 2.26
C HIS A 33 0.95 5.17 2.12
N THR A 34 0.54 4.53 3.21
CA THR A 34 -0.36 3.37 3.18
C THR A 34 -1.48 3.51 4.20
N GLU A 35 -2.61 2.86 3.99
CA GLU A 35 -3.67 2.86 5.00
C GLU A 35 -3.20 2.10 6.26
N MET A 36 -2.80 0.85 6.04
CA MET A 36 -2.31 -0.07 7.05
C MET A 36 -0.81 -0.28 6.88
N PHE A 37 -0.05 -0.18 7.97
CA PHE A 37 1.35 -0.60 8.02
C PHE A 37 1.47 -1.91 8.82
N ALA A 38 2.17 -2.89 8.23
CA ALA A 38 2.29 -4.26 8.72
C ALA A 38 3.71 -4.83 8.52
N ASP A 39 3.97 -6.01 9.08
CA ASP A 39 5.28 -6.68 9.13
C ASP A 39 6.02 -6.76 7.80
N GLY A 40 5.31 -7.00 6.69
CA GLY A 40 5.92 -7.33 5.41
C GLY A 40 6.89 -6.26 4.87
N ALA A 41 6.74 -5.00 5.28
CA ALA A 41 7.63 -3.92 4.87
C ALA A 41 8.86 -3.74 5.78
N ILE A 42 8.89 -4.29 7.00
CA ILE A 42 10.00 -4.10 7.95
C ILE A 42 11.32 -4.57 7.36
N ASP A 43 11.35 -5.77 6.79
CA ASP A 43 12.60 -6.33 6.27
C ASP A 43 13.20 -5.47 5.14
N LEU A 44 12.36 -4.80 4.34
CA LEU A 44 12.81 -3.87 3.31
C LEU A 44 13.23 -2.52 3.88
N ILE A 45 12.60 -2.07 4.97
CA ILE A 45 12.98 -0.84 5.67
C ILE A 45 14.35 -1.01 6.33
N GLU A 46 14.56 -2.10 7.07
CA GLU A 46 15.84 -2.42 7.72
C GLU A 46 16.99 -2.57 6.72
N ARG A 47 16.69 -3.00 5.48
CA ARG A 47 17.65 -3.06 4.37
C ARG A 47 17.87 -1.74 3.64
N GLY A 48 17.14 -0.68 4.01
CA GLY A 48 17.20 0.64 3.39
C GLY A 48 16.54 0.72 2.01
N VAL A 49 15.84 -0.34 1.57
CA VAL A 49 15.09 -0.38 0.30
C VAL A 49 13.88 0.55 0.37
N ILE A 50 13.14 0.48 1.47
CA ILE A 50 12.08 1.44 1.79
C ILE A 50 12.64 2.44 2.81
N ASN A 51 12.96 3.65 2.36
CA ASN A 51 13.54 4.70 3.21
C ASN A 51 12.80 6.04 3.10
N GLY A 52 11.88 6.19 2.15
CA GLY A 52 11.06 7.39 1.99
C GLY A 52 11.80 8.63 1.51
N SER A 53 13.09 8.55 1.17
CA SER A 53 13.92 9.71 0.80
C SER A 53 13.45 10.41 -0.50
N ARG A 54 12.74 9.69 -1.38
CA ARG A 54 12.20 10.19 -2.64
C ARG A 54 10.73 10.60 -2.57
N LYS A 55 10.07 10.48 -1.42
CA LYS A 55 8.68 10.89 -1.29
C LYS A 55 8.54 12.40 -1.45
N THR A 56 7.54 12.83 -2.20
CA THR A 56 7.17 14.25 -2.34
C THR A 56 6.57 14.80 -1.05
N LEU A 57 5.73 14.01 -0.37
CA LEU A 57 5.16 14.35 0.94
C LEU A 57 5.80 13.51 2.04
N HIS A 58 6.09 14.14 3.17
CA HIS A 58 6.70 13.50 4.34
C HIS A 58 7.96 12.69 3.98
N PRO A 59 8.98 13.35 3.38
CA PRO A 59 10.22 12.67 3.01
C PRO A 59 10.87 12.04 4.25
N GLY A 60 11.36 10.81 4.08
CA GLY A 60 11.93 10.00 5.15
C GLY A 60 10.92 9.39 6.13
N LYS A 61 9.61 9.57 5.91
CA LYS A 61 8.57 9.03 6.79
C LYS A 61 7.77 7.90 6.17
N HIS A 62 7.53 6.86 6.97
CA HIS A 62 6.55 5.81 6.75
C HIS A 62 5.19 6.28 7.27
N VAL A 63 4.34 6.77 6.37
CA VAL A 63 3.04 7.35 6.74
C VAL A 63 1.97 6.27 6.71
N ALA A 64 1.22 6.15 7.81
CA ALA A 64 0.08 5.24 7.92
C ALA A 64 -1.09 5.80 8.74
N THR A 65 -2.29 5.23 8.60
CA THR A 65 -3.42 5.58 9.49
C THR A 65 -3.63 4.58 10.60
N PHE A 66 -3.29 3.30 10.40
CA PHE A 66 -3.29 2.34 11.51
C PHE A 66 -2.22 1.25 11.31
N LEU A 67 -2.00 0.52 12.40
CA LEU A 67 -0.92 -0.44 12.57
C LEU A 67 -1.51 -1.81 12.85
N MET A 68 -1.03 -2.84 12.15
CA MET A 68 -1.43 -4.22 12.42
C MET A 68 -0.26 -5.16 12.12
N GLY A 69 0.20 -5.88 13.13
CA GLY A 69 1.31 -6.79 12.93
C GLY A 69 1.65 -7.65 14.13
N SER A 70 2.81 -8.29 14.04
CA SER A 70 3.39 -9.09 15.12
C SER A 70 3.97 -8.21 16.24
N ARG A 71 4.44 -8.85 17.31
CA ARG A 71 5.20 -8.15 18.37
C ARG A 71 6.46 -7.48 17.83
N ARG A 72 7.20 -8.13 16.92
CA ARG A 72 8.38 -7.52 16.28
C ARG A 72 8.01 -6.21 15.59
N PHE A 73 6.85 -6.18 14.93
CA PHE A 73 6.35 -4.98 14.29
C PHE A 73 6.04 -3.86 15.29
N TYR A 74 5.34 -4.18 16.38
CA TYR A 74 5.07 -3.19 17.43
C TYR A 74 6.34 -2.69 18.11
N ASP A 75 7.33 -3.55 18.33
CA ASP A 75 8.63 -3.14 18.87
C ASP A 75 9.39 -2.24 17.89
N PHE A 76 9.30 -2.50 16.58
CA PHE A 76 9.90 -1.68 15.52
C PHE A 76 9.29 -0.28 15.43
N VAL A 77 7.96 -0.14 15.56
CA VAL A 77 7.29 1.17 15.47
C VAL A 77 7.39 1.99 16.76
N ASN A 78 7.68 1.34 17.89
CA ASN A 78 7.69 1.96 19.20
C ASN A 78 8.77 3.07 19.29
N ASN A 79 8.34 4.32 19.45
CA ASN A 79 9.20 5.51 19.46
C ASN A 79 10.10 5.67 18.22
N ASN A 80 9.72 5.07 17.10
CA ASN A 80 10.46 5.20 15.86
C ASN A 80 10.10 6.54 15.19
N PRO A 81 11.03 7.51 15.09
CA PRO A 81 10.73 8.82 14.53
C PRO A 81 10.39 8.76 13.04
N ASP A 82 10.74 7.68 12.34
CA ASP A 82 10.49 7.52 10.91
C ASP A 82 9.07 7.01 10.62
N VAL A 83 8.34 6.57 11.65
CA VAL A 83 6.93 6.15 11.52
C VAL A 83 6.03 7.33 11.90
N GLU A 84 5.15 7.73 10.98
CA GLU A 84 4.26 8.87 11.17
C GLU A 84 2.80 8.48 10.99
N MET A 85 2.06 8.46 12.11
CA MET A 85 0.64 8.16 12.12
C MET A 85 -0.19 9.41 11.84
N ARG A 86 -1.11 9.32 10.89
CA ARG A 86 -2.01 10.42 10.51
C ARG A 86 -3.45 9.91 10.41
N PRO A 87 -4.46 10.78 10.57
CA PRO A 87 -5.85 10.35 10.50
C PRO A 87 -6.24 9.93 9.07
N VAL A 88 -7.23 9.04 8.97
CA VAL A 88 -7.64 8.42 7.71
C VAL A 88 -8.14 9.44 6.67
N ASP A 89 -8.77 10.53 7.10
CA ASP A 89 -9.21 11.64 6.26
C ASP A 89 -8.06 12.45 5.63
N TYR A 90 -6.83 12.22 6.08
CA TYR A 90 -5.60 12.67 5.44
C TYR A 90 -4.95 11.55 4.62
N VAL A 91 -4.67 10.40 5.24
CA VAL A 91 -3.88 9.32 4.64
C VAL A 91 -4.59 8.73 3.43
N ASN A 92 -5.91 8.56 3.50
CA ASN A 92 -6.73 8.03 2.42
C ASN A 92 -7.35 9.12 1.55
N ASN A 93 -7.01 10.39 1.73
CA ASN A 93 -7.57 11.43 0.86
C ASN A 93 -6.93 11.33 -0.53
N PRO A 94 -7.70 11.13 -1.63
CA PRO A 94 -7.12 11.04 -2.96
C PRO A 94 -6.32 12.29 -3.36
N CYS A 95 -6.72 13.48 -2.88
CA CYS A 95 -6.01 14.74 -3.11
C CYS A 95 -4.68 14.84 -2.34
N VAL A 96 -4.48 14.02 -1.31
CA VAL A 96 -3.20 13.87 -0.61
C VAL A 96 -2.37 12.78 -1.26
N ILE A 97 -2.98 11.62 -1.55
CA ILE A 97 -2.32 10.49 -2.21
C ILE A 97 -1.70 10.93 -3.54
N MET A 98 -2.44 11.68 -4.36
CA MET A 98 -2.00 12.13 -5.69
C MET A 98 -0.77 13.05 -5.67
N LYS A 99 -0.41 13.60 -4.50
CA LYS A 99 0.76 14.47 -4.36
C LYS A 99 2.06 13.69 -4.22
N ASN A 100 2.01 12.37 -4.03
CA ASN A 100 3.20 11.54 -4.06
C ASN A 100 3.50 11.14 -5.51
N GLU A 101 4.61 11.60 -6.05
CA GLU A 101 5.09 11.14 -7.36
C GLU A 101 5.35 9.62 -7.32
N LYS A 102 5.09 8.94 -8.45
CA LYS A 102 5.23 7.49 -8.59
C LYS A 102 4.48 6.72 -7.50
N MET A 103 3.27 7.17 -7.16
CA MET A 103 2.41 6.47 -6.23
C MET A 103 1.97 5.14 -6.83
N VAL A 104 2.33 4.03 -6.20
CA VAL A 104 1.91 2.68 -6.59
C VAL A 104 0.96 2.10 -5.56
N SER A 105 -0.29 1.90 -5.97
CA SER A 105 -1.31 1.23 -5.17
C SER A 105 -1.45 -0.23 -5.58
N ILE A 106 -1.44 -1.13 -4.59
CA ILE A 106 -1.53 -2.57 -4.79
C ILE A 106 -2.63 -3.12 -3.90
N ASN A 107 -3.77 -3.46 -4.52
CA ASN A 107 -4.92 -4.01 -3.83
C ASN A 107 -5.27 -5.39 -4.38
N SER A 108 -5.98 -6.17 -3.56
CA SER A 108 -6.56 -7.44 -3.96
C SER A 108 -8.07 -7.33 -4.09
N CYS A 109 -8.67 -8.17 -4.91
CA CYS A 109 -10.11 -8.31 -5.01
C CYS A 109 -10.52 -9.79 -5.00
N ILE A 110 -11.84 -10.03 -4.92
CA ILE A 110 -12.42 -11.36 -4.98
C ILE A 110 -12.73 -11.70 -6.45
N GLU A 111 -13.42 -10.80 -7.15
CA GLU A 111 -13.92 -11.03 -8.50
C GLU A 111 -13.72 -9.79 -9.37
N VAL A 112 -13.51 -10.01 -10.67
CA VAL A 112 -13.51 -8.98 -11.70
C VAL A 112 -14.34 -9.49 -12.87
N ASP A 113 -15.28 -8.68 -13.36
CA ASP A 113 -16.08 -9.02 -14.53
C ASP A 113 -15.40 -8.59 -15.85
N LEU A 114 -16.00 -8.97 -16.98
CA LEU A 114 -15.46 -8.64 -18.32
C LEU A 114 -15.53 -7.15 -18.67
N MET A 115 -16.28 -6.35 -17.90
CA MET A 115 -16.34 -4.90 -18.04
C MET A 115 -15.31 -4.19 -17.14
N GLY A 116 -14.58 -4.94 -16.32
CA GLY A 116 -13.59 -4.41 -15.38
C GLY A 116 -14.19 -3.92 -14.06
N GLN A 117 -15.44 -4.27 -13.75
CA GLN A 117 -15.99 -4.03 -12.41
C GLN A 117 -15.31 -4.95 -11.42
N VAL A 118 -14.91 -4.40 -10.27
CA VAL A 118 -14.16 -5.09 -9.22
C VAL A 118 -15.03 -5.23 -7.99
N THR A 119 -15.14 -6.43 -7.44
CA THR A 119 -15.80 -6.70 -6.16
C THR A 119 -14.76 -7.22 -5.16
N SER A 120 -14.66 -6.55 -4.01
CA SER A 120 -13.71 -6.90 -2.94
C SER A 120 -14.40 -7.20 -1.61
N GLU A 121 -15.68 -6.87 -1.50
CA GLU A 121 -16.44 -6.80 -0.25
C GLU A 121 -17.31 -8.03 0.00
N CYS A 122 -17.80 -8.65 -1.09
CA CYS A 122 -18.86 -9.65 -1.04
C CYS A 122 -18.60 -10.81 -2.01
N ILE A 123 -19.20 -11.96 -1.72
CA ILE A 123 -19.41 -13.04 -2.69
C ILE A 123 -20.92 -13.19 -2.87
N GLY A 124 -21.43 -12.80 -4.03
CA GLY A 124 -22.86 -12.63 -4.24
C GLY A 124 -23.45 -11.64 -3.22
N GLN A 125 -24.41 -12.10 -2.42
CA GLN A 125 -25.06 -11.28 -1.38
C GLN A 125 -24.39 -11.40 0.00
N THR A 126 -23.39 -12.25 0.15
CA THR A 126 -22.73 -12.49 1.43
C THR A 126 -21.59 -11.49 1.62
N GLN A 127 -21.66 -10.69 2.67
CA GLN A 127 -20.60 -9.76 3.07
C GLN A 127 -19.40 -10.54 3.64
N PHE A 128 -18.20 -10.26 3.13
CA PHE A 128 -16.93 -10.82 3.63
C PHE A 128 -16.03 -9.77 4.26
N SER A 129 -15.98 -8.56 3.70
CA SER A 129 -15.10 -7.49 4.18
C SER A 129 -15.85 -6.14 4.24
N GLY A 130 -15.30 -5.06 3.70
CA GLY A 130 -15.92 -3.75 3.59
C GLY A 130 -15.17 -2.89 2.57
N THR A 131 -15.73 -1.74 2.22
CA THR A 131 -15.19 -0.88 1.13
C THR A 131 -13.73 -0.48 1.35
N GLY A 132 -13.32 -0.29 2.62
CA GLY A 132 -11.98 0.15 3.00
C GLY A 132 -11.54 1.42 2.27
N GLY A 133 -10.24 1.61 2.10
CA GLY A 133 -9.66 2.68 1.28
C GLY A 133 -9.25 2.27 -0.13
N GLN A 134 -9.65 1.10 -0.62
CA GLN A 134 -9.20 0.61 -1.94
C GLN A 134 -9.46 1.65 -3.05
N VAL A 135 -10.69 2.15 -3.12
CA VAL A 135 -11.09 3.13 -4.14
C VAL A 135 -10.34 4.46 -4.00
N ASP A 136 -9.99 4.84 -2.77
CA ASP A 136 -9.26 6.07 -2.52
C ASP A 136 -7.85 6.01 -3.10
N TYR A 137 -7.15 4.89 -2.90
CA TYR A 137 -5.82 4.68 -3.45
C TYR A 137 -5.82 4.40 -4.95
N VAL A 138 -6.86 3.76 -5.49
CA VAL A 138 -7.05 3.66 -6.95
C VAL A 138 -7.14 5.05 -7.57
N ARG A 139 -8.01 5.92 -7.03
CA ARG A 139 -8.19 7.30 -7.53
C ARG A 139 -6.95 8.15 -7.32
N GLY A 140 -6.37 8.11 -6.12
CA GLY A 140 -5.18 8.90 -5.78
C GLY A 140 -3.97 8.53 -6.63
N ALA A 141 -3.71 7.23 -6.84
CA ALA A 141 -2.61 6.79 -7.70
C ALA A 141 -2.87 7.11 -9.18
N ALA A 142 -4.11 7.01 -9.67
CA ALA A 142 -4.43 7.38 -11.06
C ALA A 142 -4.27 8.89 -11.34
N LEU A 143 -4.39 9.73 -10.30
CA LEU A 143 -4.21 11.18 -10.39
C LEU A 143 -2.77 11.63 -10.09
N ALA A 144 -1.93 10.75 -9.55
CA ALA A 144 -0.54 11.06 -9.23
C ALA A 144 0.32 11.13 -10.48
N ASP A 145 1.35 11.97 -10.46
CA ASP A 145 2.35 11.99 -11.52
C ASP A 145 3.11 10.66 -11.57
N ASP A 146 3.11 10.02 -12.75
CA ASP A 146 3.62 8.66 -12.98
C ASP A 146 3.08 7.59 -12.00
N GLY A 147 1.87 7.82 -11.49
CA GLY A 147 1.18 6.92 -10.57
C GLY A 147 0.56 5.71 -11.25
N LYS A 148 0.49 4.59 -10.51
CA LYS A 148 0.06 3.28 -11.02
C LYS A 148 -0.84 2.59 -9.99
N SER A 149 -1.99 2.10 -10.40
CA SER A 149 -2.87 1.29 -9.54
C SER A 149 -3.01 -0.12 -10.10
N THR A 150 -2.92 -1.12 -9.22
CA THR A 150 -3.04 -2.54 -9.60
C THR A 150 -4.03 -3.25 -8.69
N ILE A 151 -4.91 -4.02 -9.33
CA ILE A 151 -5.84 -4.94 -8.68
C ILE A 151 -5.38 -6.38 -8.98
N LYS A 152 -5.25 -7.21 -7.95
CA LYS A 152 -4.71 -8.57 -8.06
C LYS A 152 -5.69 -9.60 -7.50
N PHE A 153 -5.86 -10.71 -8.21
CA PHE A 153 -6.68 -11.83 -7.77
C PHE A 153 -6.18 -13.12 -8.42
N PRO A 154 -6.35 -14.30 -7.78
CA PRO A 154 -6.13 -15.58 -8.44
C PRO A 154 -7.10 -15.77 -9.60
N ALA A 155 -6.63 -16.25 -10.75
CA ALA A 155 -7.48 -16.47 -11.93
C ALA A 155 -8.49 -17.64 -11.76
N GLY A 156 -8.30 -18.48 -10.74
CA GLY A 156 -9.21 -19.56 -10.39
C GLY A 156 -9.28 -19.73 -8.87
N ILE A 157 -10.44 -20.20 -8.40
CA ILE A 157 -10.68 -20.54 -7.00
C ILE A 157 -10.58 -22.07 -6.92
N ALA A 158 -9.71 -22.58 -6.05
CA ALA A 158 -9.57 -24.02 -5.82
C ALA A 158 -10.79 -24.58 -5.08
#